data_AF-A0A2V7PQ46-F1
#
_entry.id   AF-A0A2V7PQ46-F1
#
_cell.length_a   1.000
_cell.length_b   1.000
_cell.length_c   1.000
_cell.angle_alpha   90.00
_cell.angle_beta   90.00
_cell.angle_gamma   90.00
#
_symmetry.space_group_name_H-M   'P 1'
#
loop_
_entity.id
_entity.type
_entity.pdbx_description
1 polymer ?
#
loop_
_entity_poly.entity_id
_entity_poly.type
_entity_poly.pdbx_seq_one_letter_code
_entity_poly.pdbx_strand_id
1 'polypeptide(L)'
;MSHRYSALAILFLASGRALPAQQALLTPRDSALHVLNRLAYGPTPGLVDRIAREGVMRWVDAQLAVDGPDDPGLKGTLAQYELLAVSQEDLLDRFFMGRLQRRRAQPMTGADGAMTPRMRAGAMFPGREELQMLLRELPELVVVRGVASDRQLAEVMADFWANHFNVFEGKNLDRVYLPDYIEHTIRPRVFGRFGDLLVATAKSPAMMVYLDNAASIAPGARPPDVERAQQERFRFLTRGIRGGPGRFPLPMLPIPPVGDSARRLAQQRRPTGLNENYARELMELHTLGVDGGYTQKDVTEVARVLTGWSVRGPREGGGFVFNDWAHDRGGKTVLGQDFPAGHGEDEGMRLLTLLAEHPSTMHFVSGKLCARFVSDTPPDGCVDDAVMAWKRTGGDIREVLRAIFHSPDFWAAPNTGNKVKTPLEFVVSAVRAVGGVPDTTPRLANAVARLGQPLYQHVAPNGYPEHEEDWVN
;
A
#
# COMPACT_ATOMS: atom_id res chain seq x y z
N MET A 1 -53.24 72.54 27.05
CA MET A 1 -52.85 71.26 27.64
C MET A 1 -53.06 70.18 26.60
N SER A 2 -51.99 69.44 26.28
CA SER A 2 -51.99 68.04 25.81
C SER A 2 -52.80 67.67 24.57
N HIS A 3 -52.14 67.28 23.49
CA HIS A 3 -52.17 65.89 23.00
C HIS A 3 -51.09 65.69 21.92
N ARG A 4 -50.20 64.73 22.18
CA ARG A 4 -49.13 64.27 21.30
C ARG A 4 -49.72 63.25 20.31
N TYR A 5 -49.42 63.41 19.02
CA TYR A 5 -49.45 62.32 18.04
C TYR A 5 -48.02 62.12 17.55
N SER A 6 -47.45 60.94 17.83
CA SER A 6 -46.15 60.50 17.32
C SER A 6 -46.34 59.93 15.92
N ALA A 7 -45.69 60.52 14.91
CA ALA A 7 -45.55 59.94 13.58
C ALA A 7 -44.23 59.16 13.51
N LEU A 8 -44.32 57.90 13.09
CA LEU A 8 -43.20 57.00 12.82
C LEU A 8 -42.44 57.47 11.57
N ALA A 9 -41.15 57.75 11.68
CA ALA A 9 -40.28 57.94 10.52
C ALA A 9 -39.59 56.61 10.18
N ILE A 10 -39.86 56.09 8.98
CA ILE A 10 -39.17 54.93 8.41
C ILE A 10 -37.84 55.42 7.85
N LEU A 11 -36.72 55.01 8.46
CA LEU A 11 -35.39 55.14 7.88
C LEU A 11 -35.13 53.94 6.98
N PHE A 12 -35.02 54.17 5.66
CA PHE A 12 -34.40 53.24 4.74
C PHE A 12 -32.87 53.27 4.95
N LEU A 13 -32.33 52.28 5.65
CA LEU A 13 -30.89 51.99 5.63
C LEU A 13 -30.59 51.22 4.35
N ALA A 14 -29.96 51.90 3.39
CA ALA A 14 -29.35 51.25 2.24
C ALA A 14 -28.13 50.46 2.73
N SER A 15 -28.29 49.15 2.91
CA SER A 15 -27.18 48.22 3.13
C SER A 15 -26.38 48.13 1.84
N GLY A 16 -25.27 48.87 1.76
CA GLY A 16 -24.28 48.68 0.71
C GLY A 16 -23.71 47.27 0.83
N ARG A 17 -24.19 46.33 0.00
CA ARG A 17 -23.48 45.09 -0.27
C ARG A 17 -22.15 45.48 -0.91
N ALA A 18 -21.05 45.27 -0.19
CA ALA A 18 -19.73 45.26 -0.81
C ALA A 18 -19.77 44.28 -1.98
N LEU A 19 -19.44 44.74 -3.18
CA LEU A 19 -19.18 43.87 -4.32
C LEU A 19 -18.07 42.89 -3.88
N PRO A 20 -18.18 41.58 -4.21
CA PRO A 20 -17.10 40.66 -3.90
C PRO A 20 -15.83 41.19 -4.55
N ALA A 21 -14.75 41.29 -3.77
CA ALA A 21 -13.44 41.68 -4.28
C ALA A 21 -13.13 40.80 -5.49
N GLN A 22 -12.87 41.42 -6.62
CA GLN A 22 -12.50 40.72 -7.84
C GLN A 22 -11.24 39.89 -7.52
N GLN A 23 -11.38 38.56 -7.52
CA GLN A 23 -10.29 37.65 -7.15
C GLN A 23 -9.08 37.99 -8.02
N ALA A 24 -7.97 38.39 -7.39
CA ALA A 24 -6.75 38.69 -8.11
C ALA A 24 -6.23 37.38 -8.72
N LEU A 25 -6.14 37.34 -10.05
CA LEU A 25 -5.54 36.22 -10.77
C LEU A 25 -4.08 36.08 -10.33
N LEU A 26 -3.64 34.84 -10.10
CA LEU A 26 -2.25 34.55 -9.73
C LEU A 26 -1.29 35.07 -10.81
N THR A 27 -0.16 35.64 -10.40
CA THR A 27 0.91 35.96 -11.36
C THR A 27 1.50 34.66 -11.94
N PRO A 28 2.21 34.70 -13.07
CA PRO A 28 2.91 33.51 -13.59
C PRO A 28 3.88 32.89 -12.58
N ARG A 29 4.51 33.72 -11.75
CA ARG A 29 5.43 33.27 -10.70
C ARG A 29 4.69 32.60 -9.54
N ASP A 30 3.58 33.17 -9.11
CA ASP A 30 2.74 32.58 -8.04
C ASP A 30 2.11 31.27 -8.51
N SER A 31 1.68 31.22 -9.77
CA SER A 31 1.15 30.01 -10.42
C SER A 31 2.21 28.91 -10.49
N ALA A 32 3.45 29.25 -10.87
CA ALA A 32 4.57 28.31 -10.87
C ALA A 32 4.90 27.80 -9.47
N LEU A 33 4.88 28.67 -8.46
CA LEU A 33 5.11 28.28 -7.07
C LEU A 33 3.98 27.39 -6.53
N HIS A 34 2.73 27.67 -6.87
CA HIS A 34 1.58 26.86 -6.52
C HIS A 34 1.73 25.43 -7.04
N VAL A 35 1.96 25.24 -8.34
CA VAL A 35 2.12 23.89 -8.90
C VAL A 35 3.33 23.15 -8.34
N LEU A 36 4.45 23.85 -8.09
CA LEU A 36 5.63 23.20 -7.50
C LEU A 36 5.41 22.76 -6.05
N ASN A 37 4.49 23.40 -5.31
CA ASN A 37 4.15 22.99 -3.94
C ASN A 37 3.00 21.97 -3.87
N ARG A 38 2.25 21.75 -4.98
CA ARG A 38 1.14 20.79 -5.04
C ARG A 38 1.49 19.51 -5.82
N LEU A 39 2.18 19.65 -6.94
CA LEU A 39 2.50 18.56 -7.88
C LEU A 39 3.96 18.08 -7.75
N ALA A 40 4.73 18.69 -6.86
CA ALA A 40 6.13 18.37 -6.62
C ALA A 40 6.49 18.57 -5.15
N TYR A 41 7.71 18.19 -4.77
CA TYR A 41 8.25 18.48 -3.44
C TYR A 41 8.82 19.90 -3.33
N GLY A 42 8.33 20.86 -4.10
CA GLY A 42 8.80 22.25 -4.08
C GLY A 42 9.90 22.60 -5.11
N PRO A 43 10.26 23.89 -5.18
CA PRO A 43 11.18 24.41 -6.19
C PRO A 43 12.66 24.15 -5.85
N THR A 44 13.48 24.04 -6.90
CA THR A 44 14.93 24.28 -6.82
C THR A 44 15.27 25.73 -7.20
N PRO A 45 16.48 26.24 -6.89
CA PRO A 45 16.88 27.59 -7.28
C PRO A 45 16.67 27.88 -8.77
N GLY A 46 15.92 28.95 -9.08
CA GLY A 46 15.61 29.38 -10.45
C GLY A 46 14.50 28.59 -11.16
N LEU A 47 13.96 27.51 -10.57
CA LEU A 47 12.91 26.70 -11.22
C LEU A 47 11.58 27.46 -11.37
N VAL A 48 11.19 28.22 -10.34
CA VAL A 48 9.97 29.04 -10.38
C VAL A 48 10.01 30.01 -11.55
N ASP A 49 11.10 30.75 -11.70
CA ASP A 49 11.23 31.76 -12.74
C ASP A 49 11.33 31.12 -14.14
N ARG A 50 11.90 29.90 -14.23
CA ARG A 50 11.93 29.13 -15.48
C ARG A 50 10.51 28.75 -15.91
N ILE A 51 9.73 28.11 -15.03
CA ILE A 51 8.36 27.68 -15.33
C ILE A 51 7.46 28.89 -15.62
N ALA A 52 7.60 29.97 -14.87
CA ALA A 52 6.85 31.21 -15.09
C ALA A 52 7.08 31.80 -16.49
N ARG A 53 8.31 31.67 -17.03
CA ARG A 53 8.64 32.11 -18.40
C ARG A 53 8.20 31.12 -19.48
N GLU A 54 8.34 29.82 -19.24
CA GLU A 54 8.10 28.77 -20.24
C GLU A 54 6.63 28.35 -20.36
N GLY A 55 5.83 28.63 -19.33
CA GLY A 55 4.40 28.32 -19.25
C GLY A 55 4.12 27.25 -18.19
N VAL A 56 3.30 27.61 -17.20
CA VAL A 56 2.96 26.75 -16.06
C VAL A 56 2.24 25.47 -16.50
N MET A 57 1.20 25.59 -17.34
CA MET A 57 0.46 24.42 -17.81
C MET A 57 1.29 23.51 -18.70
N ARG A 58 2.24 24.08 -19.47
CA ARG A 58 3.20 23.27 -20.23
C ARG A 58 4.06 22.40 -19.32
N TRP A 59 4.46 22.92 -18.15
CA TRP A 59 5.17 22.11 -17.16
C TRP A 59 4.26 21.04 -16.53
N VAL A 60 3.02 21.38 -16.18
CA VAL A 60 2.03 20.41 -15.65
C VAL A 60 1.80 19.27 -16.64
N ASP A 61 1.59 19.58 -17.91
CA ASP A 61 1.39 18.59 -18.97
C ASP A 61 2.62 17.71 -19.17
N ALA A 62 3.82 18.28 -19.09
CA ALA A 62 5.06 17.52 -19.16
C ALA A 62 5.23 16.55 -18.00
N GLN A 63 4.80 16.92 -16.78
CA GLN A 63 4.81 16.01 -15.62
C GLN A 63 3.80 14.86 -15.78
N LEU A 64 2.63 15.12 -16.36
CA LEU A 64 1.61 14.09 -16.63
C LEU A 64 2.01 13.17 -17.78
N ALA A 65 2.77 13.65 -18.76
CA ALA A 65 3.19 12.89 -19.95
C ALA A 65 4.32 11.87 -19.68
N VAL A 66 4.77 11.74 -18.43
CA VAL A 66 5.78 10.76 -18.04
C VAL A 66 5.21 9.35 -18.14
N ASP A 67 5.95 8.46 -18.80
CA ASP A 67 5.66 7.03 -18.90
C ASP A 67 6.72 6.19 -18.18
N GLY A 68 6.24 5.14 -17.51
CA GLY A 68 7.06 4.15 -16.83
C GLY A 68 7.83 4.68 -15.60
N PRO A 69 8.41 3.75 -14.82
CA PRO A 69 9.13 4.08 -13.59
C PRO A 69 10.58 4.58 -13.83
N ASP A 70 11.14 4.33 -15.03
CA ASP A 70 12.54 4.58 -15.34
C ASP A 70 12.83 6.08 -15.50
N ASP A 71 13.64 6.65 -14.61
CA ASP A 71 14.13 8.02 -14.72
C ASP A 71 15.60 8.05 -15.20
N PRO A 72 15.87 8.38 -16.47
CA PRO A 72 17.24 8.46 -16.97
C PRO A 72 18.12 9.45 -16.20
N GLY A 73 17.53 10.52 -15.66
CA GLY A 73 18.23 11.53 -14.87
C GLY A 73 18.75 10.98 -13.53
N LEU A 74 18.12 9.92 -13.02
CA LEU A 74 18.49 9.28 -11.77
C LEU A 74 19.34 8.02 -11.93
N LYS A 75 19.60 7.55 -13.15
CA LYS A 75 20.29 6.27 -13.39
C LYS A 75 21.61 6.13 -12.59
N GLY A 76 22.44 7.17 -12.58
CA GLY A 76 23.71 7.16 -11.84
C GLY A 76 23.55 7.20 -10.31
N THR A 77 22.51 7.87 -9.82
CA THR A 77 22.19 7.94 -8.40
C THR A 77 21.62 6.61 -7.91
N LEU A 78 20.65 6.05 -8.63
CA LEU A 78 19.98 4.79 -8.27
C LEU A 78 20.91 3.57 -8.37
N ALA A 79 21.92 3.61 -9.25
CA ALA A 79 22.93 2.55 -9.34
C ALA A 79 23.79 2.38 -8.07
N GLN A 80 23.72 3.31 -7.12
CA GLN A 80 24.44 3.22 -5.84
C GLN A 80 23.68 2.39 -4.78
N TYR A 81 22.42 2.06 -5.03
CA TYR A 81 21.56 1.31 -4.12
C TYR A 81 21.57 -0.17 -4.48
N GLU A 82 22.24 -0.99 -3.67
CA GLU A 82 22.33 -2.43 -3.89
C GLU A 82 20.94 -3.07 -3.85
N LEU A 83 20.02 -2.54 -3.03
CA LEU A 83 18.66 -3.05 -2.93
C LEU A 83 17.96 -3.16 -4.29
N LEU A 84 18.19 -2.20 -5.20
CA LEU A 84 17.57 -2.20 -6.53
C LEU A 84 18.15 -3.25 -7.48
N ALA A 85 19.33 -3.79 -7.18
CA ALA A 85 19.97 -4.85 -7.96
C ALA A 85 19.65 -6.26 -7.43
N VAL A 86 19.03 -6.36 -6.25
CA VAL A 86 18.76 -7.63 -5.57
C VAL A 86 17.33 -8.10 -5.89
N SER A 87 17.21 -9.35 -6.33
CA SER A 87 15.89 -9.95 -6.59
C SER A 87 15.14 -10.27 -5.30
N GLN A 88 13.81 -10.33 -5.38
CA GLN A 88 12.98 -10.76 -4.25
C GLN A 88 13.35 -12.17 -3.75
N GLU A 89 13.72 -13.08 -4.64
CA GLU A 89 14.16 -14.43 -4.28
C GLU A 89 15.44 -14.40 -3.42
N ASP A 90 16.41 -13.56 -3.79
CA ASP A 90 17.64 -13.39 -3.01
C ASP A 90 17.36 -12.74 -1.64
N LEU A 91 16.47 -11.74 -1.57
CA LEU A 91 16.08 -11.16 -0.27
C LEU A 91 15.40 -12.20 0.63
N LEU A 92 14.54 -13.05 0.07
CA LEU A 92 13.91 -14.16 0.79
C LEU A 92 14.97 -15.15 1.30
N ASP A 93 15.90 -15.56 0.44
CA ASP A 93 16.97 -16.48 0.80
C ASP A 93 17.84 -15.92 1.95
N ARG A 94 18.26 -14.66 1.86
CA ARG A 94 18.99 -13.97 2.94
C ARG A 94 18.19 -13.96 4.25
N PHE A 95 16.88 -13.68 4.18
CA PHE A 95 15.99 -13.70 5.35
C PHE A 95 15.91 -15.09 6.01
N PHE A 96 15.68 -16.14 5.23
CA PHE A 96 15.55 -17.50 5.76
C PHE A 96 16.88 -18.06 6.25
N MET A 97 18.00 -17.75 5.57
CA MET A 97 19.34 -18.09 6.05
C MET A 97 19.61 -17.45 7.41
N GLY A 98 19.33 -16.15 7.57
CA GLY A 98 19.48 -15.46 8.86
C GLY A 98 18.61 -16.08 9.98
N ARG A 99 17.38 -16.50 9.66
CA ARG A 99 16.49 -17.19 10.62
C ARG A 99 17.01 -18.57 11.01
N LEU A 100 17.53 -19.35 10.06
CA LEU A 100 18.11 -20.66 10.32
C LEU A 100 19.35 -20.56 11.21
N GLN A 101 20.24 -19.61 10.92
CA GLN A 101 21.44 -19.35 11.72
C GLN A 101 21.08 -18.99 13.17
N ARG A 102 20.07 -18.13 13.38
CA ARG A 102 19.54 -17.81 14.72
C ARG A 102 19.01 -19.04 15.45
N ARG A 103 18.23 -19.90 14.79
CA ARG A 103 17.73 -21.14 15.44
C ARG A 103 18.88 -22.07 15.85
N ARG A 104 19.94 -22.16 15.04
CA ARG A 104 21.15 -22.95 15.37
C ARG A 104 21.97 -22.34 16.52
N ALA A 105 21.88 -21.03 16.72
CA ALA A 105 22.56 -20.31 17.79
C ALA A 105 21.76 -20.23 19.11
N GLN A 106 20.45 -20.50 19.09
CA GLN A 106 19.64 -20.53 20.31
C GLN A 106 20.07 -21.70 21.23
N PRO A 107 20.22 -21.47 22.55
CA PRO A 107 20.52 -22.55 23.49
C PRO A 107 19.35 -23.54 23.50
N MET A 108 19.64 -24.83 23.32
CA MET A 108 18.67 -25.88 23.63
C MET A 108 18.60 -26.02 25.14
N THR A 109 17.44 -25.82 25.75
CA THR A 109 17.17 -26.25 27.11
C THR A 109 17.24 -27.78 27.13
N GLY A 110 18.33 -28.33 27.69
CA GLY A 110 18.39 -29.76 27.99
C GLY A 110 17.30 -30.13 29.01
N ALA A 111 16.87 -31.39 29.00
CA ALA A 111 15.85 -31.91 29.93
C ALA A 111 16.22 -31.72 31.41
N ASP A 112 17.50 -31.47 31.72
CA ASP A 112 18.03 -31.40 33.08
C ASP A 112 18.28 -29.95 33.58
N GLY A 113 17.79 -28.93 32.88
CA GLY A 113 17.90 -27.53 33.31
C GLY A 113 19.32 -26.94 33.36
N ALA A 114 20.35 -27.72 33.02
CA ALA A 114 21.73 -27.26 32.96
C ALA A 114 21.99 -26.41 31.70
N MET A 115 22.26 -25.12 31.89
CA MET A 115 22.75 -24.24 30.82
C MET A 115 24.20 -24.60 30.48
N THR A 116 24.45 -25.24 29.34
CA THR A 116 25.80 -25.31 28.78
C THR A 116 26.22 -23.92 28.29
N PRO A 117 27.40 -23.40 28.66
CA PRO A 117 27.87 -22.11 28.13
C PRO A 117 28.17 -22.25 26.64
N ARG A 118 27.33 -21.67 25.78
CA ARG A 118 27.58 -21.58 24.34
C ARG A 118 28.08 -20.17 23.99
N MET A 119 29.06 -20.14 23.09
CA MET A 119 29.83 -19.00 22.63
C MET A 119 29.04 -17.69 22.47
N ARG A 120 29.59 -16.65 23.10
CA ARG A 120 29.50 -15.19 22.93
C ARG A 120 28.34 -14.62 22.10
N ALA A 121 27.69 -13.62 22.71
CA ALA A 121 26.79 -12.62 22.14
C ALA A 121 27.42 -11.71 21.03
N GLY A 122 28.23 -12.29 20.14
CA GLY A 122 28.93 -11.61 19.05
C GLY A 122 29.13 -12.50 17.83
N ALA A 123 28.35 -13.58 17.66
CA ALA A 123 28.29 -14.27 16.38
C ALA A 123 27.65 -13.34 15.35
N MET A 124 28.48 -12.65 14.58
CA MET A 124 28.10 -11.92 13.38
C MET A 124 27.34 -12.89 12.47
N PHE A 125 26.13 -12.53 12.07
CA PHE A 125 25.29 -13.32 11.17
C PHE A 125 25.25 -12.57 9.83
N PRO A 126 26.17 -12.86 8.88
CA PRO A 126 26.42 -12.02 7.72
C PRO A 126 25.13 -11.70 6.94
N GLY A 127 24.33 -12.72 6.63
CA GLY A 127 23.08 -12.54 5.88
C GLY A 127 21.99 -11.73 6.60
N ARG A 128 22.04 -11.59 7.94
CA ARG A 128 21.11 -10.72 8.67
C ARG A 128 21.55 -9.26 8.63
N GLU A 129 22.84 -9.00 8.82
CA GLU A 129 23.39 -7.65 8.76
C GLU A 129 23.30 -7.10 7.34
N GLU A 130 23.67 -7.90 6.34
CA GLU A 130 23.50 -7.58 4.92
C GLU A 130 22.04 -7.26 4.58
N LEU A 131 21.09 -8.12 4.95
CA LEU A 131 19.67 -7.85 4.72
C LEU A 131 19.20 -6.57 5.42
N GLN A 132 19.68 -6.30 6.64
CA GLN A 132 19.34 -5.07 7.35
C GLN A 132 19.94 -3.82 6.69
N MET A 133 21.13 -3.92 6.09
CA MET A 133 21.74 -2.83 5.33
C MET A 133 20.94 -2.54 4.06
N LEU A 134 20.62 -3.58 3.28
CA LEU A 134 19.80 -3.46 2.07
C LEU A 134 18.44 -2.84 2.36
N LEU A 135 17.71 -3.33 3.36
CA LEU A 135 16.37 -2.84 3.64
C LEU A 135 16.33 -1.40 4.19
N ARG A 136 17.45 -0.87 4.69
CA ARG A 136 17.54 0.55 5.09
C ARG A 136 17.56 1.50 3.90
N GLU A 137 17.94 1.01 2.73
CA GLU A 137 17.97 1.82 1.50
C GLU A 137 16.57 2.19 1.01
N LEU A 138 15.54 1.40 1.33
CA LEU A 138 14.18 1.62 0.83
C LEU A 138 13.59 2.99 1.22
N PRO A 139 13.58 3.39 2.51
CA PRO A 139 13.13 4.74 2.89
C PRO A 139 14.05 5.86 2.37
N GLU A 140 15.35 5.57 2.16
CA GLU A 140 16.28 6.55 1.57
C GLU A 140 15.93 6.88 0.12
N LEU A 141 15.57 5.85 -0.66
CA LEU A 141 15.19 5.98 -2.06
C LEU A 141 14.01 6.94 -2.27
N VAL A 142 13.05 7.01 -1.32
CA VAL A 142 11.94 7.96 -1.38
C VAL A 142 12.45 9.40 -1.36
N VAL A 143 13.33 9.70 -0.40
CA VAL A 143 13.88 11.05 -0.25
C VAL A 143 14.79 11.40 -1.42
N VAL A 144 15.67 10.48 -1.83
CA VAL A 144 16.62 10.72 -2.92
C VAL A 144 15.90 10.98 -4.24
N ARG A 145 14.86 10.20 -4.55
CA ARG A 145 14.02 10.44 -5.74
C ARG A 145 13.26 11.76 -5.63
N GLY A 146 12.66 12.03 -4.47
CA GLY A 146 11.96 13.30 -4.22
C GLY A 146 12.88 14.52 -4.41
N VAL A 147 14.12 14.46 -3.95
CA VAL A 147 15.09 15.55 -4.11
C VAL A 147 15.58 15.67 -5.56
N ALA A 148 15.98 14.56 -6.19
CA ALA A 148 16.78 14.60 -7.41
C ALA A 148 16.01 14.34 -8.72
N SER A 149 14.80 13.76 -8.68
CA SER A 149 14.05 13.48 -9.91
C SER A 149 13.51 14.76 -10.56
N ASP A 150 13.53 14.83 -11.90
CA ASP A 150 12.77 15.83 -12.66
C ASP A 150 11.30 15.40 -12.88
N ARG A 151 10.96 14.13 -12.63
CA ARG A 151 9.61 13.52 -12.73
C ARG A 151 8.87 13.66 -11.39
N GLN A 152 8.83 14.87 -10.86
CA GLN A 152 8.35 15.14 -9.50
C GLN A 152 6.93 14.65 -9.23
N LEU A 153 5.99 14.80 -10.18
CA LEU A 153 4.62 14.33 -9.98
C LEU A 153 4.57 12.80 -9.87
N ALA A 154 5.42 12.07 -10.59
CA ALA A 154 5.48 10.61 -10.51
C ALA A 154 5.95 10.16 -9.11
N GLU A 155 6.89 10.88 -8.51
CA GLU A 155 7.37 10.60 -7.15
C GLU A 155 6.35 10.95 -6.07
N VAL A 156 5.58 12.03 -6.25
CA VAL A 156 4.45 12.37 -5.37
C VAL A 156 3.35 11.31 -5.48
N MET A 157 3.04 10.84 -6.68
CA MET A 157 2.04 9.80 -6.89
C MET A 157 2.49 8.43 -6.39
N ALA A 158 3.79 8.10 -6.47
CA ALA A 158 4.32 6.87 -5.89
C ALA A 158 4.13 6.84 -4.37
N ASP A 159 4.41 7.95 -3.69
CA ASP A 159 4.17 8.12 -2.25
C ASP A 159 2.67 8.05 -1.92
N PHE A 160 1.83 8.78 -2.66
CA PHE A 160 0.37 8.75 -2.49
C PHE A 160 -0.19 7.32 -2.60
N TRP A 161 0.20 6.55 -3.62
CA TRP A 161 -0.30 5.19 -3.81
C TRP A 161 0.28 4.20 -2.79
N ALA A 162 1.56 4.35 -2.42
CA ALA A 162 2.14 3.56 -1.34
C ALA A 162 1.45 3.81 0.00
N ASN A 163 0.98 5.05 0.24
CA ASN A 163 0.20 5.41 1.42
C ASN A 163 -1.25 4.91 1.33
N HIS A 164 -1.89 5.01 0.16
CA HIS A 164 -3.26 4.53 -0.06
C HIS A 164 -3.38 3.01 0.07
N PHE A 165 -2.42 2.26 -0.48
CA PHE A 165 -2.32 0.81 -0.36
C PHE A 165 -1.21 0.43 0.63
N ASN A 166 -1.32 0.94 1.86
CA ASN A 166 -0.26 0.85 2.87
C ASN A 166 0.09 -0.61 3.21
N VAL A 167 1.39 -0.89 3.28
CA VAL A 167 1.94 -2.14 3.80
C VAL A 167 2.97 -1.81 4.87
N PHE A 168 2.71 -2.25 6.10
CA PHE A 168 3.63 -2.06 7.22
C PHE A 168 4.82 -3.01 7.14
N GLU A 169 6.05 -2.48 7.03
CA GLU A 169 7.26 -3.31 6.92
C GLU A 169 7.51 -4.20 8.17
N GLY A 170 7.00 -3.80 9.33
CA GLY A 170 7.36 -4.42 10.60
C GLY A 170 6.65 -5.73 10.93
N LYS A 171 5.59 -6.13 10.20
CA LYS A 171 4.72 -7.24 10.61
C LYS A 171 5.39 -8.62 10.53
N ASN A 172 6.15 -8.96 9.49
CA ASN A 172 7.04 -10.16 9.41
C ASN A 172 7.92 -10.16 8.14
N LEU A 173 7.47 -10.88 7.10
CA LEU A 173 8.08 -11.01 5.77
C LEU A 173 7.79 -9.79 4.91
N ASP A 174 6.90 -8.90 5.36
CA ASP A 174 6.49 -7.68 4.68
C ASP A 174 7.72 -6.84 4.33
N ARG A 175 8.68 -6.68 5.26
CA ARG A 175 9.96 -6.02 4.99
C ARG A 175 10.74 -6.58 3.78
N VAL A 176 10.55 -7.85 3.44
CA VAL A 176 11.25 -8.53 2.34
C VAL A 176 10.49 -8.39 1.02
N TYR A 177 9.15 -8.34 1.08
CA TYR A 177 8.29 -8.15 -0.08
C TYR A 177 8.09 -6.67 -0.44
N LEU A 178 8.29 -5.77 0.51
CA LEU A 178 8.01 -4.35 0.33
C LEU A 178 8.87 -3.68 -0.76
N PRO A 179 10.18 -3.97 -0.92
CA PRO A 179 10.95 -3.41 -2.04
C PRO A 179 10.34 -3.72 -3.40
N ASP A 180 10.00 -5.00 -3.66
CA ASP A 180 9.36 -5.41 -4.91
C ASP A 180 7.96 -4.79 -5.08
N TYR A 181 7.20 -4.70 -3.99
CA TYR A 181 5.91 -4.03 -3.97
C TYR A 181 6.03 -2.56 -4.42
N ILE A 182 6.98 -1.80 -3.87
CA ILE A 182 7.17 -0.42 -4.28
C ILE A 182 7.66 -0.34 -5.74
N GLU A 183 8.72 -1.06 -6.08
CA GLU A 183 9.40 -0.92 -7.38
C GLU A 183 8.62 -1.50 -8.57
N HIS A 184 7.90 -2.62 -8.37
CA HIS A 184 7.25 -3.36 -9.45
C HIS A 184 5.72 -3.40 -9.34
N THR A 185 5.14 -3.12 -8.16
CA THR A 185 3.68 -3.03 -7.98
C THR A 185 3.19 -1.59 -8.11
N ILE A 186 3.75 -0.65 -7.31
CA ILE A 186 3.26 0.73 -7.25
C ILE A 186 3.85 1.61 -8.35
N ARG A 187 5.17 1.77 -8.39
CA ARG A 187 5.85 2.76 -9.25
C ARG A 187 5.51 2.67 -10.74
N PRO A 188 5.38 1.47 -11.35
CA PRO A 188 5.05 1.38 -12.78
C PRO A 188 3.63 1.83 -13.12
N ARG A 189 2.75 1.99 -12.12
CA ARG A 189 1.31 2.20 -12.29
C ARG A 189 0.82 3.55 -11.74
N VAL A 190 1.72 4.45 -11.35
CA VAL A 190 1.36 5.72 -10.69
C VAL A 190 0.38 6.60 -11.48
N PHE A 191 0.43 6.52 -12.82
CA PHE A 191 -0.47 7.22 -13.75
C PHE A 191 -1.35 6.26 -14.56
N GLY A 192 -1.29 4.95 -14.27
CA GLY A 192 -2.01 3.93 -15.02
C GLY A 192 -3.51 3.90 -14.71
N ARG A 193 -4.17 2.82 -15.11
CA ARG A 193 -5.57 2.59 -14.71
C ARG A 193 -5.63 2.15 -13.26
N PHE A 194 -6.58 2.69 -12.50
CA PHE A 194 -6.79 2.27 -11.12
C PHE A 194 -7.07 0.78 -10.99
N GLY A 195 -7.86 0.19 -11.91
CA GLY A 195 -8.12 -1.25 -11.91
C GLY A 195 -6.84 -2.09 -12.04
N ASP A 196 -5.88 -1.67 -12.85
CA ASP A 196 -4.60 -2.37 -13.01
C ASP A 196 -3.74 -2.26 -11.74
N LEU A 197 -3.75 -1.09 -11.10
CA LEU A 197 -3.09 -0.87 -9.82
C LEU A 197 -3.73 -1.73 -8.72
N LEU A 198 -5.07 -1.72 -8.63
CA LEU A 198 -5.83 -2.50 -7.65
C LEU A 198 -5.57 -4.01 -7.81
N VAL A 199 -5.54 -4.52 -9.05
CA VAL A 199 -5.19 -5.92 -9.31
C VAL A 199 -3.77 -6.23 -8.84
N ALA A 200 -2.82 -5.37 -9.18
CA ALA A 200 -1.43 -5.59 -8.85
C ALA A 200 -1.19 -5.55 -7.34
N THR A 201 -1.79 -4.60 -6.62
CA THR A 201 -1.69 -4.51 -5.16
C THR A 201 -2.38 -5.70 -4.50
N ALA A 202 -3.58 -6.06 -4.99
CA ALA A 202 -4.36 -7.15 -4.41
C ALA A 202 -3.69 -8.53 -4.52
N LYS A 203 -2.95 -8.75 -5.63
CA LYS A 203 -2.18 -9.97 -5.88
C LYS A 203 -0.73 -9.89 -5.40
N SER A 204 -0.31 -8.78 -4.79
CA SER A 204 1.07 -8.64 -4.34
C SER A 204 1.33 -9.52 -3.10
N PRO A 205 2.48 -10.22 -3.03
CA PRO A 205 2.86 -10.96 -1.83
C PRO A 205 2.92 -10.09 -0.58
N ALA A 206 3.34 -8.82 -0.71
CA ALA A 206 3.39 -7.86 0.38
C ALA A 206 2.00 -7.64 0.99
N MET A 207 0.99 -7.30 0.19
CA MET A 207 -0.37 -7.04 0.67
C MET A 207 -1.03 -8.31 1.24
N MET A 208 -0.89 -9.45 0.56
CA MET A 208 -1.50 -10.71 1.03
C MET A 208 -0.89 -11.23 2.33
N VAL A 209 0.41 -10.99 2.57
CA VAL A 209 1.04 -11.33 3.85
C VAL A 209 0.65 -10.32 4.92
N TYR A 210 0.66 -9.03 4.61
CA TYR A 210 0.34 -7.97 5.55
C TYR A 210 -1.09 -8.09 6.08
N LEU A 211 -2.05 -8.40 5.21
CA LEU A 211 -3.46 -8.55 5.59
C LEU A 211 -3.86 -10.01 5.83
N ASP A 212 -2.88 -10.92 5.96
CA ASP A 212 -3.03 -12.35 6.29
C ASP A 212 -3.86 -13.19 5.29
N ASN A 213 -4.15 -12.67 4.09
CA ASN A 213 -4.91 -13.42 3.08
C ASN A 213 -4.18 -14.64 2.54
N ALA A 214 -2.84 -14.63 2.58
CA ALA A 214 -2.06 -15.77 2.12
C ALA A 214 -2.39 -17.10 2.85
N ALA A 215 -3.02 -17.02 4.03
CA ALA A 215 -3.49 -18.16 4.83
C ALA A 215 -5.01 -18.43 4.71
N SER A 216 -5.74 -17.68 3.87
CA SER A 216 -7.20 -17.78 3.74
C SER A 216 -7.63 -19.00 2.92
N ILE A 217 -8.55 -19.80 3.50
CA ILE A 217 -9.11 -20.99 2.85
C ILE A 217 -10.61 -21.10 3.12
N ALA A 218 -11.29 -21.84 2.25
CA ALA A 218 -12.68 -22.21 2.43
C ALA A 218 -12.88 -23.05 3.69
N PRO A 219 -14.00 -22.86 4.42
CA PRO A 219 -14.38 -23.73 5.53
C PRO A 219 -14.38 -25.20 5.12
N GLY A 220 -13.63 -26.03 5.86
CA GLY A 220 -13.53 -27.46 5.60
C GLY A 220 -12.50 -27.89 4.55
N ALA A 221 -11.86 -26.95 3.83
CA ALA A 221 -10.79 -27.27 2.90
C ALA A 221 -9.58 -27.92 3.60
N ARG A 222 -8.92 -28.86 2.92
CA ARG A 222 -7.76 -29.59 3.45
C ARG A 222 -6.62 -29.60 2.44
N PRO A 223 -5.37 -29.36 2.86
CA PRO A 223 -4.23 -29.42 1.95
C PRO A 223 -4.05 -30.84 1.37
N PRO A 224 -3.69 -30.98 0.07
CA PRO A 224 -3.46 -32.28 -0.57
C PRO A 224 -2.41 -33.15 0.15
N ASP A 225 -1.37 -32.53 0.73
CA ASP A 225 -0.33 -33.27 1.46
C ASP A 225 -0.83 -33.92 2.75
N VAL A 226 -1.87 -33.37 3.37
CA VAL A 226 -2.52 -33.97 4.54
C VAL A 226 -3.30 -35.21 4.13
N GLU A 227 -3.92 -35.21 2.95
CA GLU A 227 -4.58 -36.39 2.39
C GLU A 227 -3.57 -37.48 2.02
N ARG A 228 -2.42 -37.14 1.43
CA ARG A 228 -1.34 -38.11 1.18
C ARG A 228 -0.84 -38.76 2.47
N ALA A 229 -0.56 -37.96 3.50
CA ALA A 229 -0.11 -38.49 4.80
C ALA A 229 -1.19 -39.34 5.50
N GLN A 230 -2.48 -38.99 5.35
CA GLN A 230 -3.59 -39.79 5.87
C GLN A 230 -3.79 -41.08 5.07
N GLN A 231 -3.70 -41.04 3.74
CA GLN A 231 -3.78 -42.22 2.87
C GLN A 231 -2.58 -43.16 3.08
N GLU A 232 -1.37 -42.65 3.27
CA GLU A 232 -0.20 -43.47 3.61
C GLU A 232 -0.36 -44.13 4.98
N ARG A 233 -0.85 -43.39 5.98
CA ARG A 233 -1.21 -43.96 7.30
C ARG A 233 -2.30 -45.03 7.19
N PHE A 234 -3.34 -44.80 6.38
CA PHE A 234 -4.42 -45.76 6.18
C PHE A 234 -3.96 -47.00 5.40
N ARG A 235 -3.09 -46.84 4.39
CA ARG A 235 -2.42 -47.93 3.70
C ARG A 235 -1.51 -48.73 4.62
N PHE A 236 -0.78 -48.08 5.53
CA PHE A 236 0.09 -48.75 6.50
C PHE A 236 -0.72 -49.60 7.50
N LEU A 237 -1.87 -49.09 7.95
CA LEU A 237 -2.81 -49.80 8.84
C LEU A 237 -3.57 -50.95 8.14
N THR A 238 -3.91 -50.80 6.86
CA THR A 238 -4.70 -51.81 6.12
C THR A 238 -3.86 -52.90 5.47
N ARG A 239 -2.55 -52.67 5.24
CA ARG A 239 -1.62 -53.67 4.69
C ARG A 239 -1.27 -54.80 5.69
N GLY A 240 -1.65 -54.67 6.96
CA GLY A 240 -1.43 -55.67 8.01
C GLY A 240 -2.54 -56.74 8.16
N ILE A 241 -3.64 -56.68 7.38
CA ILE A 241 -4.84 -57.51 7.66
C ILE A 241 -5.10 -58.62 6.61
N ARG A 242 -4.31 -58.72 5.53
CA ARG A 242 -4.47 -59.84 4.56
C ARG A 242 -3.14 -60.49 4.20
N GLY A 243 -2.82 -61.60 4.89
CA GLY A 243 -1.89 -62.60 4.36
C GLY A 243 -1.17 -63.47 5.39
N GLY A 244 -1.77 -64.64 5.71
CA GLY A 244 -1.02 -65.88 5.97
C GLY A 244 -0.66 -66.23 7.43
N PRO A 245 -0.86 -67.49 7.88
CA PRO A 245 -0.47 -67.94 9.21
C PRO A 245 1.03 -68.22 9.23
N GLY A 246 1.76 -67.51 10.11
CA GLY A 246 3.14 -67.82 10.45
C GLY A 246 4.13 -66.70 10.16
N ARG A 247 4.21 -65.70 11.05
CA ARG A 247 5.47 -65.01 11.37
C ARG A 247 5.36 -64.23 12.68
N PHE A 248 6.46 -64.30 13.44
CA PHE A 248 6.67 -63.77 14.77
C PHE A 248 6.28 -62.28 14.95
N PRO A 249 5.81 -61.87 16.14
CA PRO A 249 5.56 -60.47 16.44
C PRO A 249 6.90 -59.71 16.46
N LEU A 250 7.06 -58.73 15.57
CA LEU A 250 8.13 -57.74 15.73
C LEU A 250 7.80 -56.89 16.97
N PRO A 251 8.78 -56.62 17.85
CA PRO A 251 8.54 -55.75 19.00
C PRO A 251 8.14 -54.36 18.48
N MET A 252 6.99 -53.87 18.96
CA MET A 252 6.56 -52.48 18.84
C MET A 252 7.64 -51.60 19.49
N LEU A 253 8.61 -51.14 18.70
CA LEU A 253 9.41 -50.00 19.10
C LEU A 253 8.45 -48.80 19.15
N PRO A 254 8.29 -48.13 20.32
CA PRO A 254 7.50 -46.92 20.39
C PRO A 254 8.16 -45.90 19.45
N ILE A 255 7.43 -45.49 18.41
CA ILE A 255 7.80 -44.35 17.59
C ILE A 255 7.96 -43.18 18.57
N PRO A 256 9.14 -42.53 18.65
CA PRO A 256 9.29 -41.38 19.53
C PRO A 256 8.20 -40.37 19.15
N PRO A 257 7.46 -39.81 20.12
CA PRO A 257 6.42 -38.85 19.81
C PRO A 257 7.08 -37.75 18.97
N VAL A 258 6.55 -37.51 17.78
CA VAL A 258 6.85 -36.31 17.00
C VAL A 258 6.63 -35.16 17.97
N GLY A 259 7.74 -34.54 18.43
CA GLY A 259 7.72 -33.65 19.57
C GLY A 259 6.61 -32.62 19.41
N ASP A 260 5.92 -32.32 20.49
CA ASP A 260 4.84 -31.35 20.56
C ASP A 260 5.15 -30.05 19.82
N SER A 261 6.42 -29.66 19.72
CA SER A 261 6.93 -28.53 18.95
C SER A 261 6.75 -28.63 17.43
N ALA A 262 6.89 -29.80 16.81
CA ALA A 262 6.62 -30.01 15.38
C ALA A 262 5.11 -30.07 15.08
N ARG A 263 4.32 -30.66 16.00
CA ARG A 263 2.85 -30.59 15.97
C ARG A 263 2.33 -29.17 16.20
N ARG A 264 2.92 -28.41 17.12
CA ARG A 264 2.60 -26.99 17.39
C ARG A 264 3.02 -26.07 16.24
N LEU A 265 4.17 -26.30 15.59
CA LEU A 265 4.58 -25.56 14.38
C LEU A 265 3.68 -25.85 13.18
N ALA A 266 3.20 -27.09 13.03
CA ALA A 266 2.21 -27.46 12.02
C ALA A 266 0.78 -26.97 12.38
N GLN A 267 0.46 -26.81 13.68
CA GLN A 267 -0.81 -26.24 14.15
C GLN A 267 -0.83 -24.70 14.07
N GLN A 268 0.30 -24.02 14.29
CA GLN A 268 0.45 -22.56 14.19
C GLN A 268 0.43 -22.05 12.74
N ARG A 269 0.60 -22.94 11.76
CA ARG A 269 0.50 -22.66 10.32
C ARG A 269 -0.75 -23.27 9.69
N ARG A 270 -1.77 -23.54 10.50
CA ARG A 270 -3.05 -23.99 9.96
C ARG A 270 -3.70 -22.81 9.24
N PRO A 271 -4.20 -23.01 8.01
CA PRO A 271 -4.98 -21.99 7.35
C PRO A 271 -6.19 -21.63 8.22
N THR A 272 -6.45 -20.34 8.39
CA THR A 272 -7.25 -19.79 9.51
C THR A 272 -8.75 -19.70 9.22
N GLY A 273 -9.22 -20.31 8.12
CA GLY A 273 -10.58 -20.11 7.63
C GLY A 273 -10.68 -18.86 6.78
N LEU A 274 -11.90 -18.31 6.64
CA LEU A 274 -12.13 -17.10 5.85
C LEU A 274 -11.39 -15.91 6.47
N ASN A 275 -10.76 -15.10 5.62
CA ASN A 275 -10.11 -13.88 6.06
C ASN A 275 -10.97 -12.66 5.72
N GLU A 276 -11.84 -12.28 6.66
CA GLU A 276 -12.67 -11.07 6.52
C GLU A 276 -11.89 -9.77 6.69
N ASN A 277 -10.70 -9.80 7.31
CA ASN A 277 -9.89 -8.60 7.48
C ASN A 277 -9.48 -8.05 6.11
N TYR A 278 -8.87 -8.88 5.26
CA TYR A 278 -8.48 -8.42 3.94
C TYR A 278 -9.66 -7.99 3.08
N ALA A 279 -10.77 -8.74 3.14
CA ALA A 279 -12.00 -8.39 2.43
C ALA A 279 -12.54 -7.02 2.86
N ARG A 280 -12.51 -6.74 4.17
CA ARG A 280 -12.91 -5.43 4.72
C ARG A 280 -11.97 -4.35 4.24
N GLU A 281 -10.66 -4.48 4.42
CA GLU A 281 -9.72 -3.42 4.01
C GLU A 281 -9.79 -3.13 2.51
N LEU A 282 -9.95 -4.17 1.68
CA LEU A 282 -10.11 -4.04 0.23
C LEU A 282 -11.34 -3.18 -0.11
N MET A 283 -12.47 -3.40 0.54
CA MET A 283 -13.69 -2.63 0.31
C MET A 283 -13.67 -1.26 0.99
N GLU A 284 -13.23 -1.20 2.24
CA GLU A 284 -13.33 -0.02 3.11
C GLU A 284 -12.26 1.02 2.81
N LEU A 285 -11.00 0.60 2.75
CA LEU A 285 -9.86 1.52 2.71
C LEU A 285 -9.27 1.70 1.32
N HIS A 286 -9.33 0.66 0.51
CA HIS A 286 -8.71 0.66 -0.82
C HIS A 286 -9.68 0.97 -1.95
N THR A 287 -11.00 0.83 -1.74
CA THR A 287 -11.97 0.98 -2.83
C THR A 287 -13.21 1.80 -2.47
N LEU A 288 -14.24 1.23 -1.86
CA LEU A 288 -15.57 1.83 -1.72
C LEU A 288 -15.63 2.97 -0.71
N GLY A 289 -14.67 3.05 0.23
CA GLY A 289 -14.75 3.95 1.38
C GLY A 289 -15.65 3.38 2.49
N VAL A 290 -15.50 3.89 3.72
CA VAL A 290 -16.27 3.46 4.91
C VAL A 290 -17.79 3.55 4.67
N ASP A 291 -18.24 4.60 4.00
CA ASP A 291 -19.65 4.83 3.67
C ASP A 291 -20.04 4.29 2.28
N GLY A 292 -19.26 3.34 1.75
CA GLY A 292 -19.37 2.83 0.40
C GLY A 292 -20.62 2.01 0.08
N GLY A 293 -21.47 1.74 1.08
CA GLY A 293 -22.76 1.06 0.95
C GLY A 293 -22.71 -0.47 0.95
N TYR A 294 -21.57 -1.08 1.28
CA TYR A 294 -21.45 -2.53 1.45
C TYR A 294 -21.93 -2.98 2.84
N THR A 295 -22.28 -4.25 2.95
CA THR A 295 -22.75 -4.87 4.19
C THR A 295 -21.72 -5.83 4.77
N GLN A 296 -21.92 -6.25 6.02
CA GLN A 296 -21.13 -7.35 6.60
C GLN A 296 -21.23 -8.65 5.77
N LYS A 297 -22.38 -8.89 5.12
CA LYS A 297 -22.52 -10.04 4.22
C LYS A 297 -21.57 -9.93 3.03
N ASP A 298 -21.45 -8.75 2.43
CA ASP A 298 -20.52 -8.53 1.32
C ASP A 298 -19.07 -8.77 1.75
N VAL A 299 -18.69 -8.40 2.99
CA VAL A 299 -17.35 -8.69 3.54
C VAL A 299 -17.10 -10.20 3.56
N THR A 300 -18.05 -10.98 4.09
CA THR A 300 -17.93 -12.44 4.13
C THR A 300 -17.87 -13.03 2.71
N GLU A 301 -18.69 -12.54 1.78
CA GLU A 301 -18.73 -13.02 0.39
C GLU A 301 -17.45 -12.67 -0.38
N VAL A 302 -16.88 -11.49 -0.18
CA VAL A 302 -15.55 -11.13 -0.69
C VAL A 302 -14.46 -12.01 -0.08
N ALA A 303 -14.51 -12.28 1.22
CA ALA A 303 -13.57 -13.20 1.85
C ALA A 303 -13.64 -14.60 1.23
N ARG A 304 -14.85 -15.08 0.88
CA ARG A 304 -15.06 -16.33 0.14
C ARG A 304 -14.44 -16.27 -1.25
N VAL A 305 -14.63 -15.18 -2.01
CA VAL A 305 -14.02 -14.97 -3.34
C VAL A 305 -12.49 -15.07 -3.26
N LEU A 306 -11.88 -14.47 -2.24
CA LEU A 306 -10.41 -14.39 -2.11
C LEU A 306 -9.75 -15.65 -1.52
N THR A 307 -10.53 -16.65 -1.11
CA THR A 307 -9.97 -17.91 -0.60
C THR A 307 -9.08 -18.60 -1.65
N GLY A 308 -7.96 -19.17 -1.20
CA GLY A 308 -6.99 -19.82 -2.07
C GLY A 308 -6.00 -18.86 -2.75
N TRP A 309 -6.22 -17.55 -2.75
CA TRP A 309 -5.19 -16.57 -3.12
C TRP A 309 -4.08 -16.61 -2.08
N SER A 310 -2.87 -16.94 -2.50
CA SER A 310 -1.76 -17.21 -1.61
C SER A 310 -0.41 -16.79 -2.20
N VAL A 311 0.63 -17.02 -1.42
CA VAL A 311 2.02 -16.72 -1.75
C VAL A 311 2.78 -18.03 -1.80
N ARG A 312 3.53 -18.25 -2.88
CA ARG A 312 4.39 -19.42 -3.03
C ARG A 312 5.40 -19.50 -1.89
N GLY A 313 5.90 -20.71 -1.66
CA GLY A 313 6.99 -20.89 -0.72
C GLY A 313 8.19 -19.99 -1.06
N PRO A 314 9.00 -19.58 -0.07
CA PRO A 314 10.19 -18.77 -0.31
C PRO A 314 11.15 -19.37 -1.35
N ARG A 315 11.29 -20.70 -1.35
CA ARG A 315 12.12 -21.46 -2.31
C ARG A 315 11.50 -21.61 -3.71
N GLU A 316 10.31 -21.04 -3.90
CA GLU A 316 9.54 -21.05 -5.14
C GLU A 316 9.34 -19.61 -5.67
N GLY A 317 10.18 -18.68 -5.20
CA GLY A 317 10.21 -17.27 -5.61
C GLY A 317 9.27 -16.34 -4.82
N GLY A 318 8.40 -16.88 -3.95
CA GLY A 318 7.52 -16.04 -3.11
C GLY A 318 6.50 -15.20 -3.88
N GLY A 319 6.17 -15.58 -5.12
CA GLY A 319 5.17 -14.89 -5.94
C GLY A 319 3.72 -15.31 -5.62
N PHE A 320 2.75 -14.65 -6.26
CA PHE A 320 1.33 -15.03 -6.19
C PHE A 320 1.10 -16.48 -6.66
N VAL A 321 0.17 -17.16 -6.01
CA VAL A 321 -0.38 -18.45 -6.44
C VAL A 321 -1.85 -18.57 -6.07
N PHE A 322 -2.64 -19.21 -6.93
CA PHE A 322 -3.99 -19.62 -6.61
C PHE A 322 -4.03 -21.12 -6.24
N ASN A 323 -4.46 -21.40 -5.02
CA ASN A 323 -4.65 -22.76 -4.49
C ASN A 323 -6.10 -23.19 -4.65
N ASP A 324 -6.41 -23.86 -5.77
CA ASP A 324 -7.77 -24.34 -6.09
C ASP A 324 -8.37 -25.31 -5.03
N TRP A 325 -7.53 -26.01 -4.27
CA TRP A 325 -7.96 -26.87 -3.16
C TRP A 325 -8.44 -26.08 -1.93
N ALA A 326 -8.00 -24.82 -1.81
CA ALA A 326 -8.32 -23.94 -0.70
C ALA A 326 -9.50 -23.00 -1.02
N HIS A 327 -9.95 -22.94 -2.26
CA HIS A 327 -10.97 -21.99 -2.69
C HIS A 327 -12.39 -22.47 -2.39
N ASP A 328 -13.26 -21.54 -2.00
CA ASP A 328 -14.69 -21.77 -1.80
C ASP A 328 -15.37 -21.81 -3.16
N ARG A 329 -15.85 -22.98 -3.58
CA ARG A 329 -16.44 -23.17 -4.92
C ARG A 329 -17.93 -22.85 -4.98
N GLY A 330 -18.56 -22.52 -3.85
CA GLY A 330 -19.97 -22.20 -3.81
C GLY A 330 -20.28 -20.91 -4.56
N GLY A 331 -21.52 -20.75 -5.00
CA GLY A 331 -22.01 -19.47 -5.51
C GLY A 331 -21.89 -18.38 -4.44
N LYS A 332 -21.63 -17.16 -4.90
CA LYS A 332 -21.44 -15.98 -4.06
C LYS A 332 -22.24 -14.81 -4.63
N THR A 333 -22.60 -13.86 -3.78
CA THR A 333 -23.24 -12.61 -4.22
C THR A 333 -22.57 -11.46 -3.51
N VAL A 334 -21.94 -10.56 -4.27
CA VAL A 334 -21.19 -9.40 -3.75
C VAL A 334 -21.80 -8.14 -4.33
N LEU A 335 -22.21 -7.19 -3.48
CA LEU A 335 -22.84 -5.93 -3.88
C LEU A 335 -24.04 -6.13 -4.83
N GLY A 336 -24.82 -7.20 -4.57
CA GLY A 336 -25.96 -7.59 -5.40
C GLY A 336 -25.60 -8.24 -6.75
N GLN A 337 -24.32 -8.44 -7.06
CA GLN A 337 -23.86 -9.13 -8.27
C GLN A 337 -23.57 -10.60 -8.00
N ASP A 338 -24.04 -11.47 -8.89
CA ASP A 338 -23.87 -12.91 -8.75
C ASP A 338 -22.53 -13.41 -9.31
N PHE A 339 -21.87 -14.25 -8.51
CA PHE A 339 -20.66 -15.00 -8.84
C PHE A 339 -21.04 -16.48 -8.86
N PRO A 340 -21.29 -17.07 -10.05
CA PRO A 340 -21.65 -18.47 -10.16
C PRO A 340 -20.57 -19.38 -9.59
N ALA A 341 -20.98 -20.56 -9.13
CA ALA A 341 -20.08 -21.56 -8.58
C ALA A 341 -19.04 -22.04 -9.61
N GLY A 342 -17.82 -22.34 -9.15
CA GLY A 342 -16.82 -23.05 -9.94
C GLY A 342 -15.97 -22.19 -10.88
N HIS A 343 -15.86 -20.89 -10.63
CA HIS A 343 -15.03 -19.99 -11.46
C HIS A 343 -13.62 -19.76 -10.90
N GLY A 344 -13.34 -20.12 -9.65
CA GLY A 344 -11.98 -20.19 -9.11
C GLY A 344 -11.29 -18.82 -9.07
N GLU A 345 -10.05 -18.73 -9.55
CA GLU A 345 -9.27 -17.48 -9.55
C GLU A 345 -9.97 -16.33 -10.28
N ASP A 346 -10.73 -16.63 -11.34
CA ASP A 346 -11.46 -15.65 -12.15
C ASP A 346 -12.45 -14.82 -11.31
N GLU A 347 -13.00 -15.41 -10.25
CA GLU A 347 -13.92 -14.70 -9.34
C GLU A 347 -13.23 -13.49 -8.70
N GLY A 348 -11.97 -13.63 -8.28
CA GLY A 348 -11.23 -12.51 -7.70
C GLY A 348 -10.91 -11.43 -8.72
N MET A 349 -10.65 -11.79 -9.97
CA MET A 349 -10.46 -10.82 -11.05
C MET A 349 -11.74 -10.03 -11.33
N ARG A 350 -12.88 -10.72 -11.45
CA ARG A 350 -14.21 -10.12 -11.62
C ARG A 350 -14.59 -9.22 -10.44
N LEU A 351 -14.26 -9.63 -9.22
CA LEU A 351 -14.46 -8.83 -8.03
C LEU A 351 -13.67 -7.51 -8.10
N LEU A 352 -12.38 -7.56 -8.44
CA LEU A 352 -11.55 -6.36 -8.49
C LEU A 352 -12.00 -5.41 -9.61
N THR A 353 -12.47 -5.93 -10.74
CA THR A 353 -13.14 -5.13 -11.77
C THR A 353 -14.41 -4.48 -11.25
N LEU A 354 -15.29 -5.25 -10.59
CA LEU A 354 -16.51 -4.74 -9.96
C LEU A 354 -16.23 -3.59 -8.99
N LEU A 355 -15.22 -3.73 -8.14
CA LEU A 355 -14.83 -2.71 -7.17
C LEU A 355 -14.23 -1.47 -7.86
N ALA A 356 -13.32 -1.64 -8.82
CA ALA A 356 -12.70 -0.52 -9.54
C ALA A 356 -13.71 0.31 -10.36
N GLU A 357 -14.78 -0.31 -10.83
CA GLU A 357 -15.86 0.33 -11.59
C GLU A 357 -17.02 0.82 -10.72
N HIS A 358 -16.97 0.60 -9.40
CA HIS A 358 -18.04 1.00 -8.50
C HIS A 358 -18.08 2.54 -8.34
N PRO A 359 -19.27 3.18 -8.41
CA PRO A 359 -19.39 4.63 -8.22
C PRO A 359 -18.78 5.14 -6.90
N SER A 360 -18.98 4.41 -5.79
CA SER A 360 -18.35 4.77 -4.50
C SER A 360 -16.83 4.79 -4.57
N THR A 361 -16.21 3.90 -5.35
CA THR A 361 -14.75 3.89 -5.54
C THR A 361 -14.28 5.08 -6.36
N MET A 362 -15.00 5.41 -7.44
CA MET A 362 -14.70 6.61 -8.21
C MET A 362 -14.73 7.85 -7.33
N HIS A 363 -15.78 8.01 -6.50
CA HIS A 363 -15.92 9.15 -5.58
C HIS A 363 -14.86 9.14 -4.47
N PHE A 364 -14.64 8.00 -3.82
CA PHE A 364 -13.70 7.89 -2.71
C PHE A 364 -12.26 8.18 -3.15
N VAL A 365 -11.78 7.53 -4.21
CA VAL A 365 -10.41 7.73 -4.71
C VAL A 365 -10.23 9.14 -5.29
N SER A 366 -11.21 9.64 -6.03
CA SER A 366 -11.18 11.03 -6.55
C SER A 366 -11.17 12.05 -5.41
N GLY A 367 -11.95 11.81 -4.35
CA GLY A 367 -11.95 12.62 -3.14
C GLY A 367 -10.57 12.67 -2.49
N LYS A 368 -9.88 11.53 -2.33
CA LYS A 368 -8.50 11.50 -1.81
C LYS A 368 -7.51 12.23 -2.72
N LEU A 369 -7.64 12.12 -4.05
CA LEU A 369 -6.78 12.84 -4.99
C LEU A 369 -7.02 14.36 -4.91
N CYS A 370 -8.28 14.81 -4.91
CA CYS A 370 -8.61 16.22 -4.69
C CYS A 370 -8.11 16.71 -3.33
N ALA A 371 -8.24 15.89 -2.28
CA ALA A 371 -7.72 16.21 -0.95
C ALA A 371 -6.19 16.41 -0.96
N ARG A 372 -5.48 15.53 -1.66
CA ARG A 372 -4.01 15.57 -1.81
C ARG A 372 -3.54 16.81 -2.53
N PHE A 373 -4.20 17.17 -3.64
CA PHE A 373 -3.69 18.18 -4.58
C PHE A 373 -4.33 19.57 -4.48
N VAL A 374 -5.56 19.66 -4.00
CA VAL A 374 -6.34 20.92 -3.97
C VAL A 374 -6.43 21.49 -2.56
N SER A 375 -7.08 20.77 -1.65
CA SER A 375 -7.42 21.24 -0.30
C SER A 375 -7.81 20.07 0.59
N ASP A 376 -7.48 20.11 1.88
CA ASP A 376 -7.92 19.11 2.88
C ASP A 376 -9.44 18.88 2.87
N THR A 377 -10.19 19.94 2.57
CA THR A 377 -11.63 19.90 2.30
C THR A 377 -11.85 20.26 0.83
N PRO A 378 -11.76 19.28 -0.08
CA PRO A 378 -11.83 19.56 -1.50
C PRO A 378 -13.23 20.05 -1.90
N PRO A 379 -13.36 21.03 -2.81
CA PRO A 379 -14.65 21.42 -3.36
C PRO A 379 -15.32 20.26 -4.10
N ASP A 380 -16.66 20.18 -4.03
CA ASP A 380 -17.43 19.16 -4.75
C ASP A 380 -17.14 19.17 -6.26
N GLY A 381 -16.93 20.36 -6.84
CA GLY A 381 -16.59 20.53 -8.26
C GLY A 381 -15.31 19.79 -8.67
N CYS A 382 -14.27 19.79 -7.83
CA CYS A 382 -13.06 19.00 -8.08
C CYS A 382 -13.37 17.50 -8.15
N VAL A 383 -14.15 17.00 -7.20
CA VAL A 383 -14.47 15.57 -7.11
C VAL A 383 -15.34 15.16 -8.30
N ASP A 384 -16.30 15.99 -8.68
CA ASP A 384 -17.17 15.75 -9.84
C ASP A 384 -16.37 15.70 -11.14
N ASP A 385 -15.46 16.65 -11.37
CA ASP A 385 -14.59 16.67 -12.55
C ASP A 385 -13.68 15.43 -12.62
N ALA A 386 -13.11 15.03 -11.48
CA ALA A 386 -12.29 13.82 -11.37
C ALA A 386 -13.10 12.55 -11.64
N VAL A 387 -14.31 12.43 -11.09
CA VAL A 387 -15.22 11.29 -11.31
C VAL A 387 -15.70 11.24 -12.75
N MET A 388 -16.00 12.38 -13.38
CA MET A 388 -16.35 12.44 -14.80
C MET A 388 -15.20 11.96 -15.69
N ALA A 389 -13.97 12.39 -15.40
CA ALA A 389 -12.79 11.91 -16.10
C ALA A 389 -12.62 10.40 -15.92
N TRP A 390 -12.77 9.90 -14.69
CA TRP A 390 -12.70 8.48 -14.38
C TRP A 390 -13.69 7.65 -15.20
N LYS A 391 -14.97 8.06 -15.23
CA LYS A 391 -16.02 7.36 -16.00
C LYS A 391 -15.72 7.35 -17.49
N ARG A 392 -15.21 8.45 -18.03
CA ARG A 392 -14.87 8.58 -19.45
C ARG A 392 -13.70 7.68 -19.85
N THR A 393 -12.71 7.56 -18.98
CA THR A 393 -11.45 6.89 -19.33
C THR A 393 -11.34 5.49 -18.77
N GLY A 394 -12.25 5.04 -17.90
CA GLY A 394 -12.14 3.77 -17.20
C GLY A 394 -11.06 3.81 -16.12
N GLY A 395 -10.99 4.91 -15.37
CA GLY A 395 -10.08 5.10 -14.25
C GLY A 395 -8.62 5.32 -14.63
N ASP A 396 -8.34 5.90 -15.80
CA ASP A 396 -6.99 6.35 -16.16
C ASP A 396 -6.59 7.51 -15.23
N ILE A 397 -5.69 7.26 -14.30
CA ILE A 397 -5.30 8.22 -13.25
C ILE A 397 -4.62 9.45 -13.86
N ARG A 398 -3.89 9.31 -14.97
CA ARG A 398 -3.31 10.47 -15.67
C ARG A 398 -4.40 11.46 -16.07
N GLU A 399 -5.49 10.95 -16.62
CA GLU A 399 -6.59 11.77 -17.11
C GLU A 399 -7.46 12.32 -15.97
N VAL A 400 -7.58 11.59 -14.87
CA VAL A 400 -8.20 12.08 -13.62
C VAL A 400 -7.41 13.26 -13.05
N LEU A 401 -6.08 13.11 -12.91
CA LEU A 401 -5.19 14.18 -12.45
C LEU A 401 -5.21 15.38 -13.42
N ARG A 402 -5.22 15.12 -14.74
CA ARG A 402 -5.35 16.17 -15.76
C ARG A 402 -6.61 17.00 -15.54
N ALA A 403 -7.76 16.36 -15.29
CA ALA A 403 -9.01 17.05 -15.02
C ALA A 403 -8.92 17.92 -13.75
N ILE A 404 -8.35 17.38 -12.66
CA ILE A 404 -8.13 18.13 -11.42
C ILE A 404 -7.25 19.36 -11.67
N PHE A 405 -6.09 19.22 -12.31
CA PHE A 405 -5.13 20.32 -12.47
C PHE A 405 -5.54 21.39 -13.49
N HIS A 406 -6.44 21.05 -14.41
CA HIS A 406 -7.02 22.01 -15.36
C HIS A 406 -8.34 22.64 -14.87
N SER A 407 -8.86 22.19 -13.72
CA SER A 407 -10.09 22.71 -13.15
C SER A 407 -9.89 24.12 -12.56
N PRO A 408 -10.92 24.99 -12.59
CA PRO A 408 -10.87 26.28 -11.90
C PRO A 408 -10.64 26.15 -10.39
N ASP A 409 -11.14 25.08 -9.77
CA ASP A 409 -11.02 24.84 -8.32
C ASP A 409 -9.56 24.69 -7.89
N PHE A 410 -8.72 24.01 -8.68
CA PHE A 410 -7.29 23.88 -8.38
C PHE A 410 -6.56 25.23 -8.34
N TRP A 411 -7.02 26.21 -9.13
CA TRP A 411 -6.41 27.55 -9.24
C TRP A 411 -7.10 28.62 -8.40
N ALA A 412 -8.17 28.27 -7.69
CA ALA A 412 -8.93 29.21 -6.90
C ALA A 412 -8.10 29.76 -5.73
N ALA A 413 -8.26 31.05 -5.42
CA ALA A 413 -7.53 31.71 -4.35
C ALA A 413 -7.64 30.99 -2.98
N PRO A 414 -8.80 30.44 -2.57
CA PRO A 414 -8.91 29.68 -1.33
C PRO A 414 -8.03 28.42 -1.27
N ASN A 415 -7.67 27.84 -2.42
CA ASN A 415 -6.92 26.59 -2.56
C ASN A 415 -5.42 26.82 -2.86
N THR A 416 -4.97 28.08 -2.86
CA THR A 416 -3.58 28.43 -3.15
C THR A 416 -2.82 28.72 -1.86
N GLY A 417 -1.73 27.99 -1.61
CA GLY A 417 -0.84 28.24 -0.46
C GLY A 417 -1.43 27.93 0.92
N ASN A 418 -2.54 27.20 1.00
CA ASN A 418 -3.28 26.91 2.23
C ASN A 418 -2.96 25.53 2.86
N LYS A 419 -2.46 24.54 2.09
CA LYS A 419 -2.08 23.23 2.65
C LYS A 419 -0.73 23.24 3.37
N VAL A 420 -0.69 22.60 4.54
CA VAL A 420 0.52 22.27 5.30
C VAL A 420 1.27 21.12 4.64
N LYS A 421 2.61 21.15 4.76
CA LYS A 421 3.48 20.08 4.26
C LYS A 421 3.61 18.97 5.29
N THR A 422 3.54 17.72 4.84
CA THR A 422 3.93 16.56 5.66
C THR A 422 5.43 16.60 5.99
N PRO A 423 5.91 15.85 6.99
CA PRO A 423 7.34 15.75 7.28
C PRO A 423 8.21 15.38 6.07
N LEU A 424 7.76 14.45 5.23
CA LEU A 424 8.46 14.07 3.99
C LEU A 424 8.56 15.28 3.04
N GLU A 425 7.44 15.94 2.78
CA GLU A 425 7.40 17.11 1.91
C GLU A 425 8.26 18.26 2.44
N PHE A 426 8.23 18.49 3.75
CA PHE A 426 9.03 19.52 4.38
C PHE A 426 10.53 19.25 4.20
N VAL A 427 11.00 18.06 4.54
CA VAL A 427 12.43 17.69 4.44
C VAL A 427 12.90 17.74 2.99
N VAL A 428 12.17 17.12 2.06
CA VAL A 428 12.56 17.11 0.64
C VAL A 428 12.54 18.53 0.08
N SER A 429 11.51 19.32 0.39
CA SER A 429 11.41 20.70 -0.11
C SER A 429 12.49 21.62 0.43
N ALA A 430 12.93 21.44 1.68
CA ALA A 430 14.03 22.19 2.26
C ALA A 430 15.36 21.92 1.53
N VAL A 431 15.65 20.64 1.24
CA VAL A 431 16.86 20.25 0.49
C VAL A 431 16.81 20.82 -0.93
N ARG A 432 15.65 20.71 -1.61
CA ARG A 432 15.47 21.23 -2.97
C ARG A 432 15.61 22.75 -3.02
N ALA A 433 15.03 23.48 -2.07
CA ALA A 433 15.04 24.95 -2.05
C ALA A 433 16.45 25.55 -1.99
N VAL A 434 17.39 24.87 -1.32
CA VAL A 434 18.80 25.29 -1.24
C VAL A 434 19.66 24.75 -2.39
N GLY A 435 19.09 24.00 -3.33
CA GLY A 435 19.84 23.32 -4.40
C GLY A 435 20.73 22.20 -3.87
N GLY A 436 20.33 21.55 -2.78
CA GLY A 436 21.08 20.46 -2.17
C GLY A 436 21.07 19.19 -3.03
N VAL A 437 22.16 18.44 -2.94
CA VAL A 437 22.26 17.08 -3.49
C VAL A 437 21.91 16.12 -2.35
N PRO A 438 21.02 15.12 -2.57
CA PRO A 438 20.72 14.15 -1.53
C PRO A 438 22.00 13.33 -1.24
N ASP A 439 22.33 13.14 0.03
CA ASP A 439 23.34 12.17 0.40
C ASP A 439 22.74 10.76 0.33
N THR A 440 23.51 9.77 -0.13
CA THR A 440 23.07 8.37 -0.20
C THR A 440 23.22 7.70 1.17
N THR A 441 22.71 8.37 2.21
CA THR A 441 22.78 7.90 3.59
C THR A 441 21.42 7.96 4.27
N PRO A 442 21.21 7.24 5.39
CA PRO A 442 19.93 7.26 6.11
C PRO A 442 19.55 8.61 6.75
N ARG A 443 20.40 9.64 6.68
CA ARG A 443 20.26 10.87 7.49
C ARG A 443 18.97 11.63 7.22
N LEU A 444 18.63 11.82 5.95
CA LEU A 444 17.42 12.55 5.58
C LEU A 444 16.16 11.73 5.86
N ALA A 445 16.15 10.43 5.54
CA ALA A 445 15.06 9.53 5.91
C ALA A 445 14.82 9.50 7.45
N ASN A 446 15.90 9.47 8.23
CA ASN A 446 15.82 9.59 9.69
C ASN A 446 15.31 10.96 10.16
N ALA A 447 15.54 12.03 9.40
CA ALA A 447 14.96 13.34 9.72
C ALA A 447 13.45 13.33 9.54
N VAL A 448 12.94 12.73 8.46
CA VAL A 448 11.51 12.52 8.23
C VAL A 448 10.89 11.70 9.39
N ALA A 449 11.54 10.61 9.78
CA ALA A 449 11.10 9.78 10.91
C ALA A 449 11.03 10.54 12.25
N ARG A 450 12.04 11.37 12.55
CA ARG A 450 12.05 12.20 13.78
C ARG A 450 10.96 13.26 13.81
N LEU A 451 10.47 13.67 12.65
CA LEU A 451 9.36 14.62 12.50
C LEU A 451 7.98 13.93 12.53
N GLY A 452 7.92 12.61 12.75
CA GLY A 452 6.67 11.88 12.99
C GLY A 452 6.19 11.00 11.82
N GLN A 453 6.92 10.94 10.71
CA GLN A 453 6.52 10.14 9.54
C GLN A 453 7.60 9.11 9.17
N PRO A 454 7.87 8.07 9.99
CA PRO A 454 8.80 7.03 9.62
C PRO A 454 8.31 6.26 8.38
N LEU A 455 8.97 6.48 7.24
CA LEU A 455 8.55 5.95 5.93
C LEU A 455 8.34 4.43 5.97
N TYR A 456 7.19 3.98 5.47
CA TYR A 456 6.73 2.58 5.45
C TYR A 456 6.49 1.92 6.82
N GLN A 457 6.51 2.69 7.90
CA GLN A 457 6.31 2.17 9.27
C GLN A 457 4.94 2.51 9.87
N HIS A 458 4.00 3.01 9.08
CA HIS A 458 2.63 3.16 9.55
C HIS A 458 1.96 1.80 9.69
N VAL A 459 1.50 1.48 10.90
CA VAL A 459 1.07 0.12 11.26
C VAL A 459 -0.32 -0.21 10.73
N ALA A 460 -1.22 0.77 10.68
CA ALA A 460 -2.59 0.58 10.25
C ALA A 460 -2.70 0.63 8.70
N PRO A 461 -3.61 -0.14 8.09
CA PRO A 461 -3.70 -0.23 6.63
C PRO A 461 -4.22 1.04 5.96
N ASN A 462 -4.65 2.03 6.74
CA ASN A 462 -5.19 3.31 6.25
C ASN A 462 -4.12 4.33 5.83
N GLY A 463 -2.84 4.06 6.08
CA GLY A 463 -1.74 4.97 5.76
C GLY A 463 -1.64 6.17 6.71
N TYR A 464 -0.60 6.98 6.51
CA TYR A 464 -0.43 8.27 7.16
C TYR A 464 -1.55 9.24 6.78
N PRO A 465 -1.98 10.10 7.71
CA PRO A 465 -2.99 11.12 7.43
C PRO A 465 -2.50 12.18 6.45
N GLU A 466 -3.42 12.73 5.67
CA GLU A 466 -3.15 13.81 4.69
C GLU A 466 -3.62 15.19 5.18
N HIS A 467 -4.29 15.25 6.34
CA HIS A 467 -4.87 16.46 6.91
C HIS A 467 -3.87 17.23 7.76
N GLU A 468 -3.93 18.55 7.70
CA GLU A 468 -3.00 19.44 8.40
C GLU A 468 -3.03 19.26 9.92
N GLU A 469 -4.19 18.95 10.50
CA GLU A 469 -4.38 18.81 11.95
C GLU A 469 -3.54 17.68 12.56
N ASP A 470 -3.18 16.67 11.76
CA ASP A 470 -2.32 15.57 12.20
C ASP A 470 -0.82 15.93 12.17
N TRP A 471 -0.46 17.03 11.52
CA TRP A 471 0.93 17.45 11.30
C TRP A 471 1.30 18.75 12.03
N VAL A 472 0.31 19.52 12.49
CA VAL A 472 0.49 20.76 13.25
C VAL A 472 0.15 20.50 14.72
N ASN A 473 1.17 20.42 15.58
CA ASN A 473 1.03 20.36 17.04
C ASN A 473 1.15 21.73 17.70
#